data_AF-A0A1Z9Q5I0-F1
#
_entry.id   AF-A0A1Z9Q5I0-F1
#
_cell.length_a   1.000
_cell.length_b   1.000
_cell.length_c   1.000
_cell.angle_alpha   90.00
_cell.angle_beta   90.00
_cell.angle_gamma   90.00
#
_symmetry.space_group_name_H-M   'P 1'
#
loop_
_entity.id
_entity.type
_entity.pdbx_description
1 polymer ?
#
loop_
_entity_poly.entity_id
_entity_poly.type
_entity_poly.pdbx_seq_one_letter_code
_entity_poly.pdbx_strand_id
1 'polypeptide(L)' 'MDVILQSNGFRYVQDGTLENGKGDYRLQVMSEYTKRWNDAYYFDNQTQMDMAIEDPEYAKWLTNQPCYIKDHAISPYEV' A
#
# COMPACT_ATOMS: atom_id res chain seq x y z
N MET A 1 11.37 -4.83 -13.50
CA MET A 1 10.40 -4.91 -12.40
C MET A 1 10.89 -5.86 -11.31
N ASP A 2 11.44 -5.27 -10.26
CA ASP A 2 11.96 -5.96 -9.07
C ASP A 2 10.94 -5.89 -7.93
N VAL A 3 10.81 -6.98 -7.17
CA VAL A 3 9.89 -7.04 -6.03
C VAL A 3 10.68 -6.69 -4.78
N ILE A 4 10.27 -5.62 -4.12
CA ILE A 4 10.92 -5.14 -2.90
C ILE A 4 10.36 -5.89 -1.70
N LEU A 5 9.04 -5.93 -1.58
CA LEU A 5 8.35 -6.57 -0.47
C LEU A 5 6.98 -7.08 -0.91
N GLN A 6 6.55 -8.19 -0.33
CA GLN A 6 5.18 -8.68 -0.46
C GLN A 6 4.64 -9.02 0.93
N SER A 7 3.56 -8.38 1.36
CA SER A 7 2.96 -8.57 2.68
C SER A 7 1.48 -8.19 2.67
N ASN A 8 0.66 -8.87 3.47
CA ASN A 8 -0.76 -8.55 3.70
C ASN A 8 -1.62 -8.33 2.44
N GLY A 9 -1.34 -9.06 1.35
CA GLY A 9 -2.06 -8.92 0.08
C GLY A 9 -1.60 -7.75 -0.80
N PHE A 10 -0.58 -7.01 -0.35
CA PHE A 10 0.10 -5.95 -1.08
C PHE A 10 1.47 -6.43 -1.58
N ARG A 11 1.91 -5.88 -2.71
CA ARG A 11 3.23 -6.13 -3.28
C ARG A 11 3.84 -4.82 -3.76
N TYR A 12 5.00 -4.48 -3.22
CA TYR A 12 5.77 -3.29 -3.54
C TYR A 12 6.83 -3.66 -4.57
N VAL A 13 6.90 -2.87 -5.64
CA VAL A 13 7.71 -3.17 -6.81
C VAL A 13 8.42 -1.91 -7.29
N GLN A 14 9.61 -2.09 -7.85
CA GLN A 14 10.34 -1.05 -8.56
C GLN A 14 10.44 -1.42 -10.03
N ASP A 15 9.94 -0.56 -10.92
CA ASP A 15 9.97 -0.77 -12.37
C ASP A 15 11.00 0.14 -13.06
N GLY A 16 12.26 -0.04 -12.67
CA GLY A 16 13.38 0.72 -13.23
C GLY A 16 13.37 2.18 -12.81
N THR A 17 13.71 3.05 -13.76
CA THR A 17 13.93 4.48 -13.54
C THR A 17 13.09 5.28 -14.52
N LEU A 18 12.36 6.27 -14.01
CA LEU A 18 11.60 7.23 -14.80
C LEU A 18 12.53 8.19 -15.56
N GLU A 19 12.00 8.92 -16.55
CA GLU A 19 12.77 9.92 -17.32
C GLU A 19 13.38 11.03 -16.45
N ASN A 20 12.80 11.27 -15.27
CA ASN A 20 13.31 12.23 -14.30
C ASN A 20 14.52 11.71 -13.48
N GLY A 21 15.01 10.50 -13.76
CA GLY A 21 16.14 9.87 -13.08
C GLY A 21 15.82 9.23 -11.72
N LYS A 22 14.56 9.28 -11.26
CA LYS A 22 14.11 8.62 -10.03
C LYS A 22 13.56 7.23 -10.31
N GLY A 23 13.61 6.35 -9.32
CA GLY A 23 13.01 5.03 -9.41
C GLY A 23 11.49 5.11 -9.60
N ASP A 24 10.94 4.27 -10.48
CA ASP A 24 9.50 4.06 -10.59
C ASP A 24 9.07 3.05 -9.53
N TYR A 25 8.35 3.49 -8.51
CA TYR A 25 7.87 2.65 -7.42
C TYR A 25 6.36 2.48 -7.52
N ARG A 26 5.88 1.25 -7.39
CA ARG A 26 4.44 0.95 -7.51
C ARG A 26 3.96 0.03 -6.39
N LEU A 27 2.68 0.17 -6.07
CA LEU A 27 1.94 -0.71 -5.18
C LEU A 27 1.03 -1.59 -6.01
N GLN A 28 1.14 -2.90 -5.85
CA GLN A 28 0.27 -3.87 -6.50
C GLN A 28 -0.63 -4.56 -5.48
N VAL A 29 -1.85 -4.87 -5.92
CA VAL A 29 -2.82 -5.66 -5.16
C VAL A 29 -3.19 -6.90 -5.98
N MET A 30 -3.35 -8.05 -5.31
CA MET A 30 -3.83 -9.26 -5.96
C MET A 30 -5.32 -9.13 -6.26
N SER A 31 -5.70 -9.26 -7.53
CA SER A 31 -7.11 -9.36 -7.89
C SER A 31 -7.67 -10.72 -7.47
N GLU A 32 -8.80 -10.70 -6.76
CA GLU A 32 -9.48 -11.91 -6.31
C GLU A 32 -10.02 -12.75 -7.49
N TYR A 33 -10.42 -12.09 -8.58
CA TYR A 33 -11.00 -12.74 -9.76
C TYR A 33 -9.96 -13.30 -10.71
N THR A 34 -8.95 -12.49 -11.09
CA THR A 34 -7.97 -12.89 -12.09
C THR A 34 -6.75 -13.59 -11.50
N LYS A 35 -6.59 -13.55 -10.16
CA LYS A 35 -5.41 -14.06 -9.42
C LYS A 35 -4.09 -13.47 -9.92
N ARG A 36 -4.15 -12.26 -10.48
CA ARG A 36 -2.98 -11.50 -10.97
C ARG A 36 -2.76 -10.28 -10.11
N TRP A 37 -1.49 -9.87 -10.02
CA TRP A 37 -1.09 -8.60 -9.44
C TRP A 37 -1.42 -7.48 -10.41
N ASN A 38 -2.15 -6.47 -9.95
CA ASN A 38 -2.44 -5.26 -10.72
C ASN A 38 -1.85 -4.05 -10.00
N ASP A 39 -1.35 -3.10 -10.78
CA ASP A 39 -0.88 -1.81 -10.28
C ASP A 39 -2.08 -1.05 -9.71
N ALA A 40 -2.06 -0.81 -8.39
CA ALA A 40 -3.10 -0.11 -7.66
C ALA A 40 -2.73 1.35 -7.40
N TYR A 41 -1.45 1.65 -7.19
CA TYR A 41 -0.95 2.99 -6.94
C TYR A 41 0.49 3.18 -7.46
N TYR A 42 0.81 4.39 -7.94
CA TYR A 42 2.14 4.79 -8.36
C TYR A 42 2.68 5.79 -7.35
N PHE A 43 3.83 5.50 -6.74
CA PHE A 43 4.42 6.37 -5.73
C PHE A 43 5.19 7.51 -6.38
N ASP A 44 5.13 8.70 -5.77
CA ASP A 44 5.88 9.87 -6.23
C ASP A 44 7.39 9.76 -5.98
N ASN A 45 7.79 9.00 -4.94
CA ASN A 45 9.18 8.79 -4.56
C ASN A 45 9.34 7.56 -3.63
N GLN A 46 10.59 7.18 -3.39
CA GLN A 46 10.94 6.05 -2.52
C GLN A 46 10.41 6.21 -1.09
N THR A 47 10.48 7.42 -0.51
CA THR A 47 10.02 7.68 0.86
C THR A 47 8.53 7.41 1.03
N GLN A 48 7.70 7.70 0.02
CA GLN A 48 6.28 7.38 0.06
C GLN A 48 6.02 5.88 0.08
N MET A 49 6.81 5.11 -0.68
CA MET A 49 6.77 3.65 -0.66
C MET A 49 7.21 3.12 0.70
N ASP A 50 8.31 3.63 1.26
CA ASP A 50 8.83 3.19 2.57
C ASP A 50 7.80 3.41 3.68
N MET A 51 7.11 4.56 3.70
CA MET A 51 5.99 4.81 4.63
C MET A 51 4.86 3.80 4.47
N ALA A 52 4.50 3.43 3.23
CA ALA A 52 3.48 2.41 2.99
C ALA A 52 3.93 0.99 3.35
N ILE A 53 5.23 0.72 3.37
CA ILE A 53 5.80 -0.53 3.85
C ILE A 53 5.71 -0.60 5.38
N GLU A 54 6.02 0.51 6.06
CA GLU A 54 5.99 0.58 7.53
C GLU A 54 4.56 0.62 8.10
N ASP A 55 3.61 1.28 7.43
CA ASP A 55 2.20 1.39 7.83
C ASP A 55 1.25 0.67 6.84
N PRO A 56 0.77 -0.55 7.18
CA PRO A 56 -0.22 -1.26 6.38
C PRO A 56 -1.57 -0.54 6.26
N GLU A 57 -1.94 0.32 7.21
CA GLU A 57 -3.16 1.13 7.12
C GLU A 57 -3.02 2.22 6.06
N TYR A 58 -1.81 2.78 5.92
CA TYR A 58 -1.51 3.74 4.85
C TYR A 58 -1.62 3.09 3.46
N ALA A 59 -1.10 1.86 3.30
CA ALA A 59 -1.25 1.10 2.06
C ALA A 59 -2.72 0.82 1.71
N LYS A 60 -3.55 0.52 2.71
CA LYS A 60 -5.01 0.37 2.53
C LYS A 60 -5.66 1.69 2.11
N TRP A 61 -5.28 2.79 2.74
CA TRP A 61 -5.79 4.13 2.38
C TRP A 61 -5.48 4.48 0.93
N LEU A 62 -4.24 4.28 0.47
CA LEU A 62 -3.83 4.52 -0.92
C LEU A 62 -4.59 3.67 -1.94
N THR A 63 -5.07 2.49 -1.54
CA THR A 63 -5.80 1.56 -2.40
C THR A 63 -7.32 1.64 -2.22
N ASN A 64 -7.82 2.68 -1.53
CA ASN A 64 -9.24 2.88 -1.22
C ASN A 64 -9.88 1.69 -0.48
N GLN A 65 -9.10 0.98 0.35
CA GLN A 65 -9.61 -0.04 1.25
C GLN A 65 -9.95 0.57 2.63
N PRO A 66 -10.83 -0.06 3.43
CA PRO A 66 -11.09 0.37 4.79
C PRO A 66 -9.80 0.42 5.63
N CYS A 67 -9.50 1.59 6.19
CA CYS A 67 -8.26 1.89 6.92
C CYS A 67 -8.53 2.91 8.03
N TYR A 68 -7.68 2.94 9.06
CA TYR A 68 -7.76 3.88 10.18
C TYR A 68 -9.14 3.87 10.84
N ILE A 69 -9.71 2.66 10.99
CA ILE A 69 -11.03 2.48 11.58
C ILE A 69 -10.89 2.78 13.08
N LYS A 70 -11.55 3.86 13.53
CA LYS A 70 -11.56 4.22 14.95
C LYS A 70 -12.12 3.07 15.78
N ASP A 71 -11.47 2.77 16.89
CA ASP A 71 -12.04 1.88 17.89
C ASP A 71 -13.22 2.57 18.61
N HIS A 72 -14.24 1.83 18.97
CA HIS A 72 -15.36 2.37 19.72
C HIS A 72 -14.97 2.42 21.20
N ALA A 73 -14.63 3.60 21.71
CA ALA A 73 -14.42 3.80 23.14
C ALA A 73 -15.75 3.61 23.88
N ILE A 74 -15.91 2.49 24.59
CA ILE A 74 -17.03 2.26 25.49
C ILE A 74 -16.67 2.92 26.82
N SER A 75 -17.51 3.86 27.28
CA SER A 75 -17.35 4.42 28.62
C SER A 75 -17.58 3.33 29.65
N PRO A 76 -16.65 3.09 30.59
CA PRO A 76 -16.84 2.08 31.64
C PRO A 76 -17.94 2.47 32.65
N TYR A 77 -18.56 3.65 32.49
CA TYR A 77 -19.59 4.19 33.37
C TYR A 77 -20.96 4.32 32.71
N GLU A 78 -21.12 3.93 31.44
CA GLU A 78 -22.45 3.86 30.82
C GLU A 78 -23.09 2.51 31.17
N VAL A 79 -23.96 2.53 32.18
CA VAL A 79 -24.86 1.45 32.60
C VAL A 79 -26.31 1.93 32.45
#